data_AF-A0A520BTU0-F1
#
_entry.id   AF-A0A520BTU0-F1
#
_cell.length_a   1.000
_cell.length_b   1.000
_cell.length_c   1.000
_cell.angle_alpha   90.00
_cell.angle_beta   90.00
_cell.angle_gamma   90.00
#
_symmetry.space_group_name_H-M   'P 1'
#
loop_
_entity.id
_entity.type
_entity.pdbx_description
1 polymer ?
#
loop_
_entity_poly.entity_id
_entity_poly.type
_entity_poly.pdbx_seq_one_letter_code
_entity_poly.pdbx_strand_id
1 'polypeptide(L)'
;MRYLIFVCFICLLGCNPFPKKDAHPEVPLLSNLLKDKTKFKKIVGMDGLSDILVLKSDRLLLTPNNSNLPFKIIDVNNKLVIEKKFDWKLPFYVDRAGNLYFDRAKYYFPDYNKSEPFKTVVVQDSLDKKSENLQNLTDSLRWKAVDKYEISLLKQYGLRKCENSIENTAGCDVFKIINNTLVVRQTALFKNEFEKTKTYVPKFDEDVLIGWKNGKLPSPDYLAYYQFGDLKFKCDDMTHPTTLEIAGKKYLHLPSDGLYQIL
;
A
#
# COMPACT_ATOMS: atom_id res chain seq x y z
N MET A 1 -49.33 -2.36 -5.82
CA MET A 1 -49.09 -0.89 -5.81
C MET A 1 -48.78 -0.27 -4.44
N ARG A 2 -49.17 -0.86 -3.29
CA ARG A 2 -48.87 -0.30 -1.96
C ARG A 2 -47.41 -0.39 -1.50
N TYR A 3 -46.64 -1.37 -1.99
CA TYR A 3 -45.25 -1.57 -1.57
C TYR A 3 -44.22 -0.74 -2.37
N LEU A 4 -44.58 -0.24 -3.56
CA LEU A 4 -43.69 0.58 -4.38
C LEU A 4 -43.46 1.98 -3.78
N ILE A 5 -44.49 2.55 -3.14
CA ILE A 5 -44.41 3.84 -2.46
C ILE A 5 -43.51 3.74 -1.22
N PHE A 6 -43.55 2.61 -0.50
CA PHE A 6 -42.71 2.36 0.66
C PHE A 6 -41.22 2.22 0.30
N VAL A 7 -40.90 1.58 -0.82
CA VAL A 7 -39.52 1.48 -1.33
C VAL A 7 -38.99 2.85 -1.78
N CYS A 8 -39.81 3.69 -2.44
CA CYS A 8 -39.42 5.07 -2.75
C CYS A 8 -39.18 5.93 -1.50
N PHE A 9 -39.99 5.77 -0.44
CA PHE A 9 -39.81 6.51 0.81
C PHE A 9 -38.55 6.08 1.58
N ILE A 10 -38.21 4.78 1.57
CA ILE A 10 -36.97 4.26 2.18
C ILE A 10 -35.74 4.72 1.38
N CYS A 11 -35.81 4.81 0.06
CA CYS A 11 -34.74 5.38 -0.77
C CYS A 11 -34.56 6.90 -0.55
N LEU A 12 -35.63 7.65 -0.27
CA LEU A 12 -35.56 9.09 0.02
C LEU A 12 -35.05 9.42 1.42
N LEU A 13 -35.23 8.51 2.39
CA LEU A 13 -34.76 8.69 3.77
C LEU A 13 -33.33 8.16 3.99
N GLY A 14 -32.81 7.29 3.11
CA GLY A 14 -31.51 6.63 3.27
C GLY A 14 -30.28 7.47 2.91
N CYS A 15 -30.41 8.49 2.06
CA CYS A 15 -29.34 9.42 1.74
C CYS A 15 -29.97 10.79 1.45
N ASN A 16 -29.90 11.72 2.41
CA ASN A 16 -30.37 13.08 2.19
C ASN A 16 -29.37 13.81 1.26
N PRO A 17 -29.68 14.04 -0.04
CA PRO A 17 -28.71 14.49 -1.03
C PRO A 17 -28.41 15.99 -0.93
N PHE A 18 -29.04 16.67 0.03
CA PHE A 18 -28.92 18.11 0.21
C PHE A 18 -27.70 18.43 1.09
N PRO A 19 -26.78 19.25 0.58
CA PRO A 19 -25.68 19.78 1.39
C PRO A 19 -26.19 20.43 2.67
N LYS A 20 -25.56 20.09 3.78
CA LYS A 20 -25.76 20.71 5.09
C LYS A 20 -24.62 21.69 5.35
N LYS A 21 -24.86 22.60 6.30
CA LYS A 21 -23.78 23.42 6.85
C LYS A 21 -22.86 22.53 7.70
N ASP A 22 -21.61 22.94 7.78
CA ASP A 22 -20.63 22.37 8.70
C ASP A 22 -21.20 22.35 10.13
N ALA A 23 -21.22 21.15 10.74
CA ALA A 23 -21.74 20.93 12.09
C ALA A 23 -20.83 21.53 13.18
N HIS A 24 -19.53 21.63 12.89
CA HIS A 24 -18.50 22.08 13.83
C HIS A 24 -17.62 23.17 13.19
N PRO A 25 -18.17 24.37 12.92
CA PRO A 25 -17.42 25.49 12.34
C PRO A 25 -16.22 25.91 13.19
N GLU A 26 -16.29 25.73 14.51
CA GLU A 26 -15.24 26.02 15.49
C GLU A 26 -14.03 25.07 15.41
N VAL A 27 -14.22 23.86 14.88
CA VAL A 27 -13.16 22.86 14.78
C VAL A 27 -12.26 23.19 13.59
N PRO A 28 -10.91 23.22 13.76
CA PRO A 28 -10.02 23.59 12.67
C PRO A 28 -9.97 22.53 11.57
N LEU A 29 -9.78 22.98 10.33
CA LEU A 29 -9.39 22.10 9.23
C LEU A 29 -8.02 21.47 9.53
N LEU A 30 -7.86 20.18 9.25
CA LEU A 30 -6.60 19.45 9.43
C LEU A 30 -5.44 20.16 8.72
N SER A 31 -5.66 20.61 7.48
CA SER A 31 -4.64 21.34 6.70
C SER A 31 -4.17 22.64 7.37
N ASN A 32 -5.00 23.28 8.19
CA ASN A 32 -4.60 24.43 9.00
C ASN A 32 -3.89 23.99 10.28
N LEU A 33 -4.35 22.91 10.92
CA LEU A 33 -3.72 22.35 12.10
C LEU A 33 -2.29 21.87 11.82
N LEU A 34 -2.03 21.27 10.66
CA LEU A 34 -0.70 20.82 10.23
C LEU A 34 0.31 21.95 9.99
N LYS A 35 -0.16 23.20 9.88
CA LYS A 35 0.72 24.39 9.79
C LYS A 35 1.26 24.81 11.16
N ASP A 36 0.63 24.37 12.25
CA ASP A 36 1.05 24.66 13.62
C ASP A 36 2.27 23.80 13.99
N LYS A 37 3.45 24.40 13.84
CA LYS A 37 4.75 23.78 14.15
C LYS A 37 4.94 23.44 15.63
N THR A 38 4.07 23.93 16.52
CA THR A 38 4.11 23.56 17.95
C THR A 38 3.41 22.23 18.21
N LYS A 39 2.52 21.79 17.31
CA LYS A 39 1.75 20.54 17.42
C LYS A 39 2.22 19.46 16.46
N PHE A 40 2.67 19.85 15.27
CA PHE A 40 3.07 18.92 14.22
C PHE A 40 4.39 19.32 13.59
N LYS A 41 5.26 18.32 13.38
CA LYS A 41 6.47 18.44 12.58
C LYS A 41 6.36 17.53 11.36
N LYS A 42 6.31 18.10 10.16
CA LYS A 42 6.36 17.33 8.90
C LYS A 42 7.69 16.59 8.80
N ILE A 43 7.64 15.28 8.57
CA ILE A 43 8.82 14.42 8.41
C ILE A 43 9.05 14.18 6.92
N VAL A 44 8.03 13.66 6.24
CA VAL A 44 8.06 13.35 4.81
C VAL A 44 6.70 13.73 4.20
N GLY A 45 6.72 14.32 2.99
CA GLY A 45 5.53 14.52 2.16
C GLY A 45 5.42 13.48 1.05
N MET A 46 4.25 13.38 0.41
CA MET A 46 4.01 12.44 -0.69
C MET A 46 4.50 12.94 -2.07
N ASP A 47 5.16 14.09 -2.13
CA ASP A 47 5.66 14.67 -3.38
C ASP A 47 6.64 13.71 -4.08
N GLY A 48 6.21 13.15 -5.22
CA GLY A 48 7.01 12.17 -5.98
C GLY A 48 7.02 10.75 -5.39
N LEU A 49 6.20 10.46 -4.38
CA LEU A 49 6.10 9.16 -3.73
C LEU A 49 4.78 8.47 -4.04
N SER A 50 4.80 7.14 -4.09
CA SER A 50 3.62 6.29 -4.14
C SER A 50 3.21 5.82 -2.76
N ASP A 51 4.17 5.52 -1.88
CA ASP A 51 3.91 5.04 -0.51
C ASP A 51 5.07 5.35 0.44
N ILE A 52 4.75 5.44 1.74
CA ILE A 52 5.67 5.56 2.86
C ILE A 52 5.47 4.37 3.79
N LEU A 53 6.50 3.52 3.87
CA LEU A 53 6.48 2.32 4.70
C LEU A 53 7.42 2.45 5.89
N VAL A 54 6.94 2.08 7.07
CA VAL A 54 7.79 2.04 8.26
C VAL A 54 8.44 0.67 8.38
N LEU A 55 9.76 0.65 8.29
CA LEU A 55 10.57 -0.55 8.45
C LEU A 55 10.73 -0.90 9.93
N LYS A 56 11.13 -2.14 10.19
CA LYS A 56 11.39 -2.66 11.54
C LYS A 56 12.42 -1.86 12.34
N SER A 57 13.31 -1.15 11.65
CA SER A 57 14.36 -0.30 12.23
C SER A 57 13.85 1.09 12.61
N ASP A 58 12.53 1.34 12.57
CA ASP A 58 11.94 2.68 12.72
C ASP A 58 12.41 3.69 11.66
N ARG A 59 12.87 3.17 10.52
CA ARG A 59 13.25 3.94 9.33
C ARG A 59 12.10 3.94 8.33
N LEU A 60 12.08 4.93 7.46
CA LEU A 60 11.05 5.10 6.44
C LEU A 60 11.60 4.63 5.10
N LEU A 61 10.94 3.64 4.49
CA LEU A 61 11.10 3.28 3.09
C LEU A 61 10.16 4.17 2.26
N LEU A 62 10.75 5.01 1.41
CA LEU A 62 10.07 5.90 0.51
C LEU A 62 10.05 5.27 -0.88
N THR A 63 8.86 4.90 -1.33
CA THR A 63 8.68 4.33 -2.67
C THR A 63 8.29 5.44 -3.65
N PRO A 64 8.98 5.58 -4.78
CA PRO A 64 8.68 6.61 -5.77
C PRO A 64 7.39 6.28 -6.52
N ASN A 65 6.69 7.32 -6.98
CA ASN A 65 5.53 7.16 -7.88
C ASN A 65 5.92 6.91 -9.35
N ASN A 66 7.19 7.08 -9.68
CA ASN A 66 7.76 6.80 -11.00
C ASN A 66 8.84 5.74 -10.88
N SER A 67 8.66 4.63 -11.59
CA SER A 67 9.59 3.50 -11.56
C SER A 67 11.01 3.84 -12.05
N ASN A 68 11.22 4.98 -12.71
CA ASN A 68 12.55 5.42 -13.11
C ASN A 68 13.35 6.11 -11.99
N LEU A 69 12.70 6.48 -10.88
CA LEU A 69 13.30 7.15 -9.74
C LEU A 69 13.81 6.13 -8.70
N PRO A 70 14.83 6.48 -7.91
CA PRO A 70 15.31 5.63 -6.84
C PRO A 70 14.33 5.59 -5.67
N PHE A 71 14.25 4.43 -5.00
CA PHE A 71 13.67 4.38 -3.67
C PHE A 71 14.68 4.90 -2.65
N LYS A 72 14.18 5.36 -1.50
CA LYS A 72 15.01 5.87 -0.41
C LYS A 72 14.67 5.18 0.89
N ILE A 73 15.67 4.96 1.73
CA ILE A 73 15.46 4.67 3.15
C ILE A 73 16.06 5.82 3.94
N ILE A 74 15.23 6.46 4.75
CA ILE A 74 15.64 7.57 5.62
C ILE A 74 15.30 7.25 7.07
N ASP A 75 15.96 7.93 8.02
CA ASP A 75 15.45 8.00 9.39
C ASP A 75 14.40 9.12 9.55
N VAL A 76 13.80 9.21 10.74
CA VAL A 76 12.82 10.25 11.10
C VAL A 76 13.40 11.67 11.17
N ASN A 77 14.72 11.83 11.06
CA ASN A 77 15.40 13.12 10.97
C ASN A 77 15.80 13.46 9.52
N ASN A 78 15.27 12.71 8.55
CA ASN A 78 15.57 12.83 7.12
C ASN A 78 17.05 12.52 6.76
N LYS A 79 17.78 11.80 7.61
CA LYS A 79 19.11 11.29 7.26
C LYS A 79 18.95 10.12 6.29
N LEU A 80 19.61 10.23 5.15
CA LEU A 80 19.65 9.17 4.14
C LEU A 80 20.45 7.96 4.63
N VAL A 81 19.88 6.77 4.44
CA VAL A 81 20.50 5.46 4.74
C VAL A 81 20.77 4.70 3.45
N ILE A 82 19.77 4.59 2.57
CA ILE A 82 19.90 3.99 1.24
C ILE A 82 19.25 4.91 0.21
N GLU A 83 19.90 5.08 -0.93
CA GLU A 83 19.29 5.54 -2.18
C GLU A 83 19.76 4.63 -3.31
N LYS A 84 18.83 3.90 -3.92
CA LYS A 84 19.14 2.97 -5.02
C LYS A 84 18.06 3.02 -6.09
N LYS A 85 18.49 3.01 -7.35
CA LYS A 85 17.62 2.77 -8.49
C LYS A 85 17.35 1.27 -8.57
N PHE A 86 16.08 0.91 -8.62
CA PHE A 86 15.60 -0.46 -8.64
C PHE A 86 14.83 -0.70 -9.95
N ASP A 87 14.99 -1.89 -10.53
CA ASP A 87 14.12 -2.30 -11.64
C ASP A 87 12.78 -2.78 -11.08
N TRP A 88 11.75 -1.95 -11.20
CA TRP A 88 10.38 -2.28 -10.74
C TRP A 88 9.72 -3.42 -11.52
N LYS A 89 10.40 -3.99 -12.53
CA LYS A 89 10.04 -5.26 -13.17
C LYS A 89 10.57 -6.48 -12.41
N LEU A 90 11.48 -6.29 -11.46
CA LEU A 90 11.93 -7.32 -10.54
C LEU A 90 11.13 -7.25 -9.23
N PRO A 91 11.13 -8.32 -8.42
CA PRO A 91 10.52 -8.27 -7.11
C PRO A 91 11.31 -7.42 -6.10
N PHE A 92 10.58 -6.63 -5.31
CA PHE A 92 11.00 -5.99 -4.08
C PHE A 92 10.26 -6.64 -2.91
N TYR A 93 11.00 -7.21 -1.96
CA TYR A 93 10.43 -7.90 -0.82
C TYR A 93 11.08 -7.48 0.49
N VAL A 94 10.27 -7.25 1.51
CA VAL A 94 10.70 -7.03 2.90
C VAL A 94 10.20 -8.19 3.74
N ASP A 95 11.13 -8.94 4.34
CA ASP A 95 10.76 -10.06 5.22
C ASP A 95 10.38 -9.60 6.64
N ARG A 96 9.85 -10.52 7.45
CA ARG A 96 9.51 -10.26 8.86
C ARG A 96 10.72 -9.91 9.76
N ALA A 97 11.92 -10.30 9.34
CA ALA A 97 13.16 -9.94 10.03
C ALA A 97 13.60 -8.50 9.70
N GLY A 98 13.03 -7.88 8.66
CA GLY A 98 13.35 -6.55 8.17
C GLY A 98 14.42 -6.55 7.06
N ASN A 99 14.85 -7.71 6.55
CA ASN A 99 15.79 -7.75 5.42
C ASN A 99 15.08 -7.33 4.13
N LEU A 100 15.85 -6.72 3.23
CA LEU A 100 15.34 -6.29 1.92
C LEU A 100 15.87 -7.23 0.84
N TYR A 101 15.02 -7.55 -0.12
CA TYR A 101 15.34 -8.40 -1.25
C TYR A 101 14.94 -7.67 -2.51
N PHE A 102 15.93 -7.23 -3.28
CA PHE A 102 15.71 -6.54 -4.55
C PHE A 102 16.98 -6.69 -5.41
N ASP A 103 16.84 -6.51 -6.72
CA ASP A 103 17.95 -6.63 -7.69
C ASP A 103 18.80 -7.91 -7.52
N ARG A 104 18.14 -9.03 -7.22
CA ARG A 104 18.78 -10.35 -7.00
C ARG A 104 19.82 -10.34 -5.88
N ALA A 105 19.66 -9.45 -4.91
CA ALA A 105 20.48 -9.36 -3.73
C ALA A 105 19.60 -9.31 -2.47
N LYS A 106 20.15 -9.82 -1.38
CA LYS A 106 19.60 -9.69 -0.03
C LYS A 106 20.43 -8.64 0.70
N TYR A 107 19.78 -7.65 1.29
CA TYR A 107 20.36 -6.62 2.12
C TYR A 107 19.97 -6.86 3.58
N TYR A 108 20.96 -6.98 4.42
CA TYR A 108 20.79 -7.39 5.81
C TYR A 108 20.36 -6.23 6.71
N PHE A 109 19.26 -6.41 7.42
CA PHE A 109 18.86 -5.57 8.55
C PHE A 109 19.96 -5.55 9.65
N PRO A 110 20.13 -4.49 10.45
CA PRO A 110 19.37 -3.22 10.45
C PRO A 110 19.90 -2.14 9.51
N ASP A 111 21.17 -2.20 9.15
CA ASP A 111 21.85 -1.09 8.47
C ASP A 111 21.98 -1.25 6.97
N TYR A 112 21.68 -2.44 6.43
CA TYR A 112 21.70 -2.73 5.00
C TYR A 112 23.07 -2.52 4.32
N ASN A 113 24.13 -2.33 5.11
CA ASN A 113 25.51 -2.21 4.63
C ASN A 113 26.08 -3.53 4.12
N LYS A 114 25.53 -4.65 4.58
CA LYS A 114 25.91 -6.00 4.14
C LYS A 114 24.89 -6.49 3.12
N SER A 115 25.40 -7.01 2.01
CA SER A 115 24.57 -7.64 0.99
C SER A 115 25.22 -8.89 0.43
N GLU A 116 24.40 -9.81 -0.04
CA GLU A 116 24.83 -11.02 -0.74
C GLU A 116 23.95 -11.28 -1.96
N PRO A 117 24.46 -11.96 -2.99
CA PRO A 117 23.62 -12.45 -4.08
C PRO A 117 22.50 -13.35 -3.53
N PHE A 118 21.28 -13.16 -4.02
CA PHE A 118 20.12 -13.92 -3.58
C PHE A 118 19.30 -14.38 -4.78
N LYS A 119 18.90 -15.65 -4.76
CA LYS A 119 18.15 -16.25 -5.87
C LYS A 119 16.69 -15.77 -5.82
N THR A 120 16.20 -15.28 -6.95
CA THR A 120 14.80 -14.91 -7.15
C THR A 120 14.24 -15.68 -8.32
N VAL A 121 13.03 -16.22 -8.16
CA VAL A 121 12.28 -16.90 -9.22
C VAL A 121 10.91 -16.26 -9.30
N VAL A 122 10.70 -15.53 -10.40
CA VAL A 122 9.37 -15.09 -10.83
C VAL A 122 8.82 -16.20 -11.74
N VAL A 123 7.76 -16.85 -11.27
CA VAL A 123 7.16 -18.00 -11.98
C VAL A 123 6.65 -17.54 -13.33
N GLN A 124 5.92 -16.42 -13.39
CA GLN A 124 5.36 -15.90 -14.64
C GLN A 124 6.44 -15.63 -15.69
N ASP A 125 7.50 -14.88 -15.37
CA ASP A 125 8.63 -14.64 -16.26
C ASP A 125 9.27 -15.94 -16.78
N SER A 126 9.33 -16.96 -15.91
CA SER A 126 9.86 -18.27 -16.27
C SER A 126 8.96 -19.00 -17.28
N LEU A 127 7.64 -18.87 -17.13
CA LEU A 127 6.65 -19.45 -18.05
C LEU A 127 6.63 -18.70 -19.39
N ASP A 128 6.71 -17.37 -19.37
CA ASP A 128 6.72 -16.54 -20.56
C ASP A 128 7.96 -16.83 -21.42
N LYS A 129 9.14 -16.86 -20.79
CA LYS A 129 10.37 -17.27 -21.46
C LYS A 129 10.29 -18.71 -21.99
N LYS A 130 9.61 -19.62 -21.28
CA LYS A 130 9.39 -20.98 -21.79
C LYS A 130 8.47 -20.98 -23.02
N SER A 131 7.42 -20.17 -23.00
CA SER A 131 6.47 -20.01 -24.11
C SER A 131 7.13 -19.43 -25.35
N GLU A 132 7.99 -18.42 -25.19
CA GLU A 132 8.78 -17.81 -26.27
C GLU A 132 9.68 -18.84 -26.98
N ASN A 133 10.32 -19.72 -26.21
CA ASN A 133 11.16 -20.81 -26.77
C ASN A 133 10.36 -21.88 -27.53
N LEU A 134 9.03 -21.82 -27.51
CA LEU A 134 8.11 -22.79 -28.10
C LEU A 134 7.23 -22.16 -29.19
N GLN A 135 7.59 -20.98 -29.71
CA GLN A 135 6.83 -20.27 -30.75
C GLN A 135 6.59 -21.08 -32.03
N ASN A 136 7.46 -22.06 -32.32
CA ASN A 136 7.34 -22.94 -33.49
C ASN A 136 6.30 -24.07 -33.33
N LEU A 137 5.68 -24.22 -32.16
CA LEU A 137 4.64 -25.23 -31.91
C LEU A 137 3.25 -24.64 -32.09
N THR A 138 2.27 -25.51 -32.37
CA THR A 138 0.85 -25.12 -32.30
C THR A 138 0.47 -24.74 -30.87
N ASP A 139 -0.55 -23.89 -30.72
CA ASP A 139 -0.99 -23.39 -29.42
C ASP A 139 -1.29 -24.50 -28.41
N SER A 140 -1.92 -25.59 -28.87
CA SER A 140 -2.22 -26.75 -28.02
C SER A 140 -0.96 -27.46 -27.50
N LEU A 141 0.06 -27.63 -28.34
CA LEU A 141 1.32 -28.25 -27.96
C LEU A 141 2.16 -27.32 -27.07
N ARG A 142 2.17 -26.02 -27.37
CA ARG A 142 2.82 -24.99 -26.56
C ARG A 142 2.21 -24.95 -25.16
N TRP A 143 0.89 -24.89 -25.04
CA TRP A 143 0.20 -24.84 -23.74
C TRP A 143 0.51 -26.08 -22.90
N LYS A 144 0.42 -27.29 -23.48
CA LYS A 144 0.76 -28.54 -22.78
C LYS A 144 2.22 -28.60 -22.32
N ALA A 145 3.14 -28.03 -23.10
CA ALA A 145 4.56 -27.99 -22.73
C ALA A 145 4.85 -26.96 -21.63
N VAL A 146 4.21 -25.79 -21.67
CA VAL A 146 4.30 -24.76 -20.61
C VAL A 146 3.68 -25.29 -19.32
N ASP A 147 2.52 -25.94 -19.39
CA ASP A 147 1.85 -26.57 -18.24
C ASP A 147 2.74 -27.61 -17.52
N LYS A 148 3.33 -28.53 -18.28
CA LYS A 148 4.29 -29.51 -17.73
C LYS A 148 5.49 -28.82 -17.08
N TYR A 149 5.99 -27.76 -17.71
CA TYR A 149 7.12 -26.99 -17.19
C TYR A 149 6.74 -26.30 -15.87
N GLU A 150 5.58 -25.67 -15.80
CA GLU A 150 5.06 -25.04 -14.58
C GLU A 150 5.02 -26.05 -13.42
N ILE A 151 4.41 -27.21 -13.62
CA ILE A 151 4.32 -28.27 -12.61
C ILE A 151 5.72 -28.67 -12.12
N SER A 152 6.67 -28.85 -13.05
CA SER A 152 8.04 -29.22 -12.71
C SER A 152 8.79 -28.15 -11.92
N LEU A 153 8.60 -26.87 -12.28
CA LEU A 153 9.21 -25.72 -11.63
C LEU A 153 8.67 -25.60 -10.19
N LEU A 154 7.36 -25.65 -10.02
CA LEU A 154 6.70 -25.50 -8.73
C LEU A 154 7.04 -26.65 -7.76
N LYS A 155 7.18 -27.87 -8.27
CA LYS A 155 7.55 -29.05 -7.48
C LYS A 155 8.89 -28.86 -6.74
N GLN A 156 9.85 -28.14 -7.33
CA GLN A 156 11.16 -27.85 -6.69
C GLN A 156 11.02 -27.02 -5.41
N TYR A 157 9.91 -26.30 -5.27
CA TYR A 157 9.60 -25.43 -4.13
C TYR A 157 8.49 -26.00 -3.23
N GLY A 158 8.09 -27.26 -3.44
CA GLY A 158 6.97 -27.87 -2.71
C GLY A 158 5.61 -27.21 -3.00
N LEU A 159 5.50 -26.51 -4.14
CA LEU A 159 4.28 -25.81 -4.55
C LEU A 159 3.50 -26.65 -5.56
N ARG A 160 2.17 -26.49 -5.55
CA ARG A 160 1.27 -27.09 -6.54
C ARG A 160 0.78 -26.04 -7.52
N LYS A 161 0.46 -26.46 -8.75
CA LYS A 161 -0.19 -25.60 -9.74
C LYS A 161 -1.54 -25.12 -9.22
N CYS A 162 -1.91 -23.89 -9.56
CA CYS A 162 -3.23 -23.34 -9.29
C CYS A 162 -4.21 -23.76 -10.37
N GLU A 163 -5.30 -24.40 -9.97
CA GLU A 163 -6.34 -24.85 -10.91
C GLU A 163 -7.14 -23.66 -11.48
N ASN A 164 -7.30 -22.58 -10.70
CA ASN A 164 -7.96 -21.35 -11.12
C ASN A 164 -7.09 -20.14 -10.74
N SER A 165 -6.70 -19.32 -11.73
CA SER A 165 -5.85 -18.13 -11.58
C SER A 165 -6.62 -16.91 -11.05
N ILE A 166 -7.56 -17.11 -10.13
CA ILE A 166 -8.24 -15.99 -9.48
C ILE A 166 -7.30 -15.49 -8.37
N GLU A 167 -6.87 -14.23 -8.51
CA GLU A 167 -6.13 -13.49 -7.47
C GLU A 167 -6.81 -13.73 -6.11
N ASN A 168 -6.03 -14.10 -5.09
CA ASN A 168 -6.47 -14.40 -3.72
C ASN A 168 -7.01 -15.81 -3.43
N THR A 169 -6.86 -16.79 -4.32
CA THR A 169 -7.12 -18.20 -3.92
C THR A 169 -6.07 -18.64 -2.89
N ALA A 170 -6.49 -19.09 -1.71
CA ALA A 170 -5.60 -19.54 -0.65
C ALA A 170 -4.67 -20.68 -1.15
N GLY A 171 -3.35 -20.50 -1.01
CA GLY A 171 -2.34 -21.44 -1.54
C GLY A 171 -1.85 -21.11 -2.96
N CYS A 172 -2.44 -20.13 -3.63
CA CYS A 172 -2.03 -19.63 -4.94
C CYS A 172 -1.24 -18.34 -4.91
N ASP A 173 -1.42 -17.51 -3.88
CA ASP A 173 -0.50 -16.41 -3.62
C ASP A 173 0.83 -16.96 -3.09
N VAL A 174 1.88 -16.81 -3.89
CA VAL A 174 3.24 -17.13 -3.47
C VAL A 174 4.09 -15.90 -3.69
N PHE A 175 4.46 -15.26 -2.59
CA PHE A 175 5.48 -14.21 -2.57
C PHE A 175 6.20 -14.33 -1.23
N LYS A 176 7.17 -15.25 -1.16
CA LYS A 176 7.88 -15.63 0.07
C LYS A 176 9.21 -16.34 -0.23
N ILE A 177 10.02 -16.50 0.80
CA ILE A 177 11.29 -17.25 0.71
C ILE A 177 11.05 -18.74 0.98
N ILE A 178 11.51 -19.60 0.07
CA ILE A 178 11.47 -21.06 0.16
C ILE A 178 12.86 -21.58 -0.22
N ASN A 179 13.48 -22.42 0.62
CA ASN A 179 14.79 -23.01 0.35
C ASN A 179 15.83 -21.97 -0.11
N ASN A 180 15.95 -20.86 0.64
CA ASN A 180 16.85 -19.74 0.33
C ASN A 180 16.63 -19.10 -1.06
N THR A 181 15.41 -19.17 -1.60
CA THR A 181 15.01 -18.55 -2.87
C THR A 181 13.75 -17.72 -2.66
N LEU A 182 13.73 -16.48 -3.15
CA LEU A 182 12.50 -15.68 -3.22
C LEU A 182 11.65 -16.19 -4.38
N VAL A 183 10.51 -16.79 -4.08
CA VAL A 183 9.57 -17.32 -5.08
C VAL A 183 8.38 -16.39 -5.17
N VAL A 184 8.10 -15.90 -6.38
CA VAL A 184 7.02 -14.97 -6.69
C VAL A 184 6.16 -15.55 -7.81
N ARG A 185 4.88 -15.78 -7.54
CA ARG A 185 3.90 -16.29 -8.51
C ARG A 185 2.95 -15.21 -9.00
N GLN A 186 2.55 -14.28 -8.13
CA GLN A 186 1.64 -13.19 -8.50
C GLN A 186 2.34 -12.14 -9.37
N THR A 187 1.54 -11.35 -10.08
CA THR A 187 1.97 -10.14 -10.81
C THR A 187 2.43 -9.01 -9.88
N ALA A 188 2.07 -9.07 -8.60
CA ALA A 188 2.56 -8.14 -7.60
C ALA A 188 4.07 -8.34 -7.39
N LEU A 189 4.85 -7.32 -7.72
CA LEU A 189 6.30 -7.29 -7.58
C LEU A 189 6.77 -6.56 -6.32
N PHE A 190 5.84 -6.07 -5.49
CA PHE A 190 6.16 -5.46 -4.20
C PHE A 190 5.43 -6.18 -3.08
N LYS A 191 6.14 -6.55 -2.01
CA LYS A 191 5.51 -7.06 -0.78
C LYS A 191 6.33 -6.74 0.45
N ASN A 192 5.62 -6.31 1.48
CA ASN A 192 6.18 -6.07 2.80
C ASN A 192 5.50 -6.99 3.83
N GLU A 193 6.26 -7.89 4.46
CA GLU A 193 5.76 -8.75 5.54
C GLU A 193 5.91 -8.14 6.93
N PHE A 194 6.53 -6.96 7.02
CA PHE A 194 6.60 -6.19 8.25
C PHE A 194 5.75 -4.93 8.09
N GLU A 195 4.54 -4.95 8.64
CA GLU A 195 3.73 -3.74 8.75
C GLU A 195 3.67 -3.28 10.20
N LYS A 196 4.02 -2.02 10.43
CA LYS A 196 3.86 -1.42 11.75
C LYS A 196 2.39 -1.09 11.97
N THR A 197 1.85 -1.48 13.12
CA THR A 197 0.43 -1.27 13.43
C THR A 197 0.05 0.19 13.34
N LYS A 198 -0.87 0.49 12.41
CA LYS A 198 -1.54 1.78 12.29
C LYS A 198 -2.85 1.72 13.06
N THR A 199 -3.18 2.80 13.77
CA THR A 199 -4.44 2.95 14.49
C THR A 199 -5.24 4.06 13.84
N TYR A 200 -6.47 3.78 13.43
CA TYR A 200 -7.37 4.81 12.91
C TYR A 200 -7.62 5.88 13.96
N VAL A 201 -7.59 7.15 13.53
CA VAL A 201 -8.03 8.24 14.40
C VAL A 201 -9.55 8.13 14.54
N PRO A 202 -10.11 8.05 15.76
CA PRO A 202 -11.54 7.92 15.94
C PRO A 202 -12.28 9.18 15.48
N LYS A 203 -13.47 8.98 14.93
CA LYS A 203 -14.41 10.08 14.66
C LYS A 203 -15.16 10.45 15.94
N PHE A 204 -15.47 11.74 16.11
CA PHE A 204 -16.30 12.21 17.23
C PHE A 204 -17.69 12.67 16.80
N ASP A 205 -17.92 12.79 15.49
CA ASP A 205 -19.21 13.11 14.90
C ASP A 205 -19.36 12.42 13.52
N GLU A 206 -20.57 12.41 12.98
CA GLU A 206 -20.89 11.85 11.66
C GLU A 206 -20.38 12.72 10.50
N ASP A 207 -20.15 12.08 9.34
CA ASP A 207 -19.74 12.81 8.15
C ASP A 207 -20.89 13.68 7.61
N VAL A 208 -20.57 14.90 7.21
CA VAL A 208 -21.55 15.88 6.73
C VAL A 208 -21.32 16.18 5.27
N LEU A 209 -22.33 15.89 4.42
CA LEU A 209 -22.34 16.30 3.02
C LEU A 209 -22.38 17.83 2.97
N ILE A 210 -21.31 18.47 2.54
CA ILE A 210 -21.21 19.93 2.44
C ILE A 210 -21.35 20.45 1.01
N GLY A 211 -21.28 19.56 0.02
CA GLY A 211 -21.39 19.96 -1.38
C GLY A 211 -21.32 18.79 -2.35
N TRP A 212 -21.31 19.15 -3.63
CA TRP A 212 -21.10 18.22 -4.74
C TRP A 212 -19.99 18.79 -5.63
N LYS A 213 -18.97 17.98 -5.91
CA LYS A 213 -17.91 18.30 -6.86
C LYS A 213 -18.43 17.99 -8.27
N ASN A 214 -18.40 19.01 -9.14
CA ASN A 214 -18.80 18.85 -10.54
C ASN A 214 -17.71 18.11 -11.33
N GLY A 215 -18.11 17.05 -12.04
CA GLY A 215 -17.24 16.23 -12.89
C GLY A 215 -18.06 15.48 -13.93
N LYS A 216 -17.44 14.52 -14.65
CA LYS A 216 -18.18 13.64 -15.58
C LYS A 216 -19.32 12.89 -14.88
N LEU A 217 -19.10 12.51 -13.63
CA LEU A 217 -20.12 12.08 -12.68
C LEU A 217 -19.99 12.98 -11.45
N PRO A 218 -21.08 13.62 -10.97
CA PRO A 218 -21.05 14.37 -9.73
C PRO A 218 -20.63 13.46 -8.57
N SER A 219 -19.67 13.92 -7.77
CA SER A 219 -19.25 13.20 -6.56
C SER A 219 -19.57 14.04 -5.33
N PRO A 220 -20.06 13.42 -4.25
CA PRO A 220 -20.33 14.15 -3.02
C PRO A 220 -19.02 14.67 -2.39
N ASP A 221 -19.12 15.74 -1.63
CA ASP A 221 -18.03 16.31 -0.85
C ASP A 221 -18.45 16.33 0.62
N TYR A 222 -17.76 15.55 1.45
CA TYR A 222 -18.08 15.40 2.87
C TYR A 222 -16.99 16.02 3.75
N LEU A 223 -17.42 16.55 4.89
CA LEU A 223 -16.54 16.80 6.03
C LEU A 223 -16.65 15.65 7.02
N ALA A 224 -15.51 15.10 7.40
CA ALA A 224 -15.36 14.13 8.47
C ALA A 224 -14.68 14.75 9.68
N TYR A 225 -15.13 14.36 10.88
CA TYR A 225 -14.74 14.97 12.15
C TYR A 225 -13.97 13.97 13.02
N TYR A 226 -12.70 14.27 13.31
CA TYR A 226 -11.78 13.37 13.97
C TYR A 226 -11.27 13.93 15.29
N GLN A 227 -11.02 13.03 16.25
CA GLN A 227 -10.44 13.38 17.55
C GLN A 227 -9.26 12.47 17.87
N PHE A 228 -8.16 13.08 18.32
CA PHE A 228 -7.00 12.39 18.84
C PHE A 228 -6.53 13.07 20.13
N GLY A 229 -6.69 12.40 21.27
CA GLY A 229 -6.48 13.03 22.57
C GLY A 229 -7.38 14.26 22.72
N ASP A 230 -6.78 15.40 23.04
CA ASP A 230 -7.47 16.69 23.15
C ASP A 230 -7.58 17.44 21.82
N LEU A 231 -6.96 16.94 20.74
CA LEU A 231 -7.00 17.57 19.42
C LEU A 231 -8.24 17.11 18.66
N LYS A 232 -9.10 18.07 18.30
CA LYS A 232 -10.20 17.88 17.35
C LYS A 232 -9.87 18.58 16.04
N PHE A 233 -10.19 17.94 14.92
CA PHE A 233 -10.03 18.53 13.59
C PHE A 233 -11.04 17.95 12.61
N LYS A 234 -11.26 18.67 11.51
CA LYS A 234 -12.10 18.23 10.39
C LYS A 234 -11.31 18.15 9.09
N CYS A 235 -11.63 17.21 8.21
CA CYS A 235 -11.02 17.07 6.90
C CYS A 235 -11.99 16.44 5.90
N ASP A 236 -11.57 16.38 4.62
CA ASP A 236 -12.26 15.62 3.58
C ASP A 236 -12.39 14.15 4.03
N ASP A 237 -13.55 13.52 3.84
CA ASP A 237 -13.87 12.17 4.30
C ASP A 237 -12.90 11.11 3.78
N MET A 238 -12.32 11.35 2.60
CA MET A 238 -11.36 10.47 1.95
C MET A 238 -9.96 10.52 2.59
N THR A 239 -9.71 11.42 3.54
CA THR A 239 -8.38 11.60 4.16
C THR A 239 -7.97 10.40 5.01
N HIS A 240 -8.93 9.73 5.68
CA HIS A 240 -8.72 8.56 6.56
C HIS A 240 -7.42 8.60 7.39
N PRO A 241 -7.27 9.59 8.30
CA PRO A 241 -6.06 9.76 9.10
C PRO A 241 -5.79 8.54 10.01
N THR A 242 -4.53 8.16 10.08
CA THR A 242 -4.06 7.07 10.96
C THR A 242 -2.90 7.54 11.83
N THR A 243 -2.71 6.90 12.97
CA THR A 243 -1.58 7.12 13.86
C THR A 243 -0.72 5.88 13.97
N LEU A 244 0.57 6.08 14.20
CA LEU A 244 1.52 5.00 14.47
C LEU A 244 2.62 5.50 15.39
N GLU A 245 3.34 4.57 16.00
CA GLU A 245 4.50 4.88 16.82
C GLU A 245 5.79 4.59 16.06
N ILE A 246 6.80 5.45 16.12
CA ILE A 246 8.13 5.23 15.53
C ILE A 246 9.16 5.68 16.57
N ALA A 247 10.06 4.78 16.99
CA ALA A 247 11.06 5.06 18.02
C ALA A 247 10.49 5.72 19.29
N GLY A 248 9.35 5.23 19.80
CA GLY A 248 8.70 5.74 21.01
C GLY A 248 7.92 7.06 20.84
N LYS A 249 7.86 7.61 19.63
CA LYS A 249 7.14 8.87 19.33
C LYS A 249 5.91 8.59 18.48
N LYS A 250 4.85 9.37 18.69
CA LYS A 250 3.61 9.26 17.92
C LYS A 250 3.66 10.08 16.63
N TYR A 251 3.14 9.51 15.56
CA TYR A 251 3.06 10.12 14.25
C TYR A 251 1.64 10.05 13.72
N LEU A 252 1.24 11.09 12.99
CA LEU A 252 0.05 11.14 12.16
C LEU A 252 0.47 10.82 10.72
N HIS A 253 -0.13 9.79 10.14
CA HIS A 253 0.04 9.40 8.75
C HIS A 253 -1.23 9.73 7.96
N LEU A 254 -1.03 10.50 6.89
CA LEU A 254 -2.04 10.95 5.97
C LEU A 254 -1.70 10.40 4.58
N PRO A 255 -2.51 9.52 3.99
CA PRO A 255 -2.22 8.91 2.69
C PRO A 255 -1.92 9.92 1.57
N SER A 256 -2.56 11.10 1.58
CA SER A 256 -2.34 12.14 0.58
C SER A 256 -1.17 13.08 0.88
N ASP A 257 -0.88 13.33 2.16
CA ASP A 257 -0.01 14.44 2.59
C ASP A 257 1.33 13.97 3.16
N GLY A 258 1.39 12.74 3.67
CA GLY A 258 2.58 12.09 4.17
C GLY A 258 2.57 11.89 5.69
N LEU A 259 3.75 11.99 6.30
CA LEU A 259 4.00 11.64 7.69
C LEU A 259 4.40 12.85 8.53
N TYR A 260 3.73 13.03 9.67
CA TYR A 260 3.92 14.12 10.61
C TYR A 260 4.17 13.57 12.01
N GLN A 261 5.20 14.04 12.70
CA GLN A 261 5.39 13.78 14.12
C GLN A 261 4.42 14.65 14.92
N ILE A 262 3.77 14.06 15.93
CA ILE A 262 2.95 14.77 16.91
C ILE A 262 3.88 15.22 18.05
N LEU A 263 3.83 16.50 18.41
CA LEU A 263 4.69 17.14 19.42
C LEU A 263 4.01 17.27 20.78
#